data_AF-A0A101GLH9-F1
#
_entry.id   AF-A0A101GLH9-F1
#
_cell.length_a   1.000
_cell.length_b   1.000
_cell.length_c   1.000
_cell.angle_alpha   90.00
_cell.angle_beta   90.00
_cell.angle_gamma   90.00
#
_symmetry.space_group_name_H-M   'P 1'
#
loop_
_entity.id
_entity.type
_entity.pdbx_description
1 polymer ?
#
loop_
_entity_poly.entity_id
_entity_poly.type
_entity_poly.pdbx_seq_one_letter_code
_entity_poly.pdbx_strand_id
1 'polypeptide(L)'
;MSQILNSSFAFCQPEVVLDIAQCKANIQKMMKISRQAGITFRPHFKTHQSRGVGRFFRQAGVKAITVSSVSMARYFAEDGWDDITIAFPINLRE
;
A
#
# COMPACT_ATOMS: atom_id res chain seq x y z
N MET A 1 18.64 3.52 -0.97
CA MET A 1 19.78 2.61 -0.59
C MET A 1 20.99 3.34 0.03
N SER A 2 21.37 4.54 -0.43
CA SER A 2 22.51 5.29 0.15
C SER A 2 22.27 5.88 1.55
N GLN A 3 21.01 6.05 1.98
CA GLN A 3 20.70 6.62 3.31
C GLN A 3 20.68 5.58 4.46
N ILE A 4 20.54 4.29 4.17
CA ILE A 4 20.54 3.21 5.18
C ILE A 4 21.97 2.97 5.70
N LEU A 5 22.99 3.25 4.88
CA LEU A 5 24.40 3.10 5.28
C LEU A 5 24.94 4.26 6.13
N ASN A 6 24.20 5.37 6.27
CA ASN A 6 24.62 6.58 6.98
C ASN A 6 23.81 6.87 8.25
N SER A 7 22.93 5.96 8.68
CA SER A 7 22.21 6.08 9.95
C SER A 7 22.92 5.25 11.03
N SER A 8 23.12 5.83 12.21
CA SER A 8 23.72 5.22 13.40
C SER A 8 22.83 4.15 14.06
N PHE A 9 22.05 3.42 13.26
CA PHE A 9 21.25 2.29 13.72
C PHE A 9 22.05 1.00 13.54
N ALA A 10 22.51 0.45 14.66
CA ALA A 10 22.98 -0.93 14.69
C ALA A 10 21.76 -1.85 14.68
N PHE A 11 21.49 -2.49 13.53
CA PHE A 11 20.51 -3.58 13.46
C PHE A 11 21.11 -4.81 14.14
N CYS A 12 20.45 -5.33 15.18
CA CYS A 12 20.93 -6.52 15.91
C CYS A 12 20.32 -7.83 15.41
N GLN A 13 19.40 -7.77 14.44
CA GLN A 13 18.65 -8.91 13.92
C GLN A 13 18.11 -8.63 12.51
N PRO A 14 17.60 -9.62 11.77
CA PRO A 14 16.96 -9.40 10.48
C PRO A 14 15.74 -8.48 10.61
N GLU A 15 15.72 -7.43 9.81
CA GLU A 15 14.63 -6.45 9.79
C GLU A 15 14.18 -6.15 8.36
N VAL A 16 12.88 -5.89 8.19
CA VAL A 16 12.30 -5.43 6.92
C VAL A 16 12.28 -3.91 6.91
N VAL A 17 13.19 -3.31 6.15
CA VAL A 17 13.31 -1.85 6.03
C VAL A 17 12.70 -1.39 4.69
N LEU A 18 11.94 -0.29 4.74
CA LEU A 18 11.34 0.33 3.57
C LEU A 18 12.02 1.66 3.24
N ASP A 19 12.54 1.78 2.02
CA ASP A 19 12.96 3.07 1.47
C ASP A 19 11.72 3.91 1.11
N ILE A 20 11.39 4.88 1.96
CA ILE A 20 10.17 5.68 1.85
C ILE A 20 10.16 6.54 0.58
N ALA A 21 11.32 7.07 0.18
CA ALA A 21 11.43 7.88 -1.02
C ALA A 21 11.15 7.03 -2.27
N GLN A 22 11.77 5.84 -2.34
CA GLN A 22 11.52 4.88 -3.42
C GLN A 22 10.05 4.43 -3.46
N CYS A 23 9.47 4.14 -2.30
CA CYS A 23 8.07 3.74 -2.18
C CYS A 23 7.12 4.80 -2.77
N LYS A 24 7.27 6.06 -2.33
CA LYS A 24 6.47 7.18 -2.84
C LYS A 24 6.67 7.41 -4.34
N ALA A 25 7.92 7.32 -4.83
CA ALA A 25 8.22 7.45 -6.26
C ALA A 25 7.52 6.37 -7.10
N ASN A 26 7.51 5.13 -6.62
CA ASN A 26 6.82 4.02 -7.29
C ASN A 26 5.30 4.24 -7.35
N ILE A 27 4.69 4.74 -6.28
CA ILE A 27 3.26 5.09 -6.25
C ILE A 27 2.96 6.18 -7.28
N GLN A 28 3.74 7.25 -7.29
CA GLN A 28 3.55 8.38 -8.23
C GLN A 28 3.70 7.94 -9.68
N LYS A 29 4.65 7.04 -9.97
CA LYS A 29 4.81 6.46 -11.31
C LYS A 29 3.53 5.77 -11.77
N MET A 30 2.93 4.93 -10.94
CA MET A 30 1.68 4.24 -11.30
C MET A 30 0.49 5.19 -11.42
N MET A 31 0.40 6.19 -10.54
CA MET A 31 -0.62 7.24 -10.66
C MET A 31 -0.51 7.98 -12.01
N LYS A 32 0.71 8.32 -12.45
CA LYS A 32 0.93 8.99 -13.74
C LYS A 32 0.45 8.11 -14.90
N ILE A 33 0.83 6.83 -14.91
CA ILE A 33 0.42 5.88 -15.94
C ILE A 33 -1.10 5.78 -16.02
N SER A 34 -1.77 5.59 -14.88
CA SER A 34 -3.23 5.46 -14.86
C SER A 34 -3.96 6.73 -15.29
N ARG A 35 -3.45 7.91 -14.90
CA ARG A 35 -3.99 9.20 -15.35
C ARG A 35 -3.84 9.38 -16.86
N GLN A 36 -2.67 9.06 -17.42
CA GLN A 36 -2.42 9.14 -18.86
C GLN A 36 -3.31 8.19 -19.66
N ALA A 37 -3.59 7.00 -19.11
CA ALA A 37 -4.48 6.02 -19.72
C ALA A 37 -5.98 6.30 -19.49
N GLY A 38 -6.35 7.31 -18.67
CA GLY A 38 -7.75 7.61 -18.35
C GLY A 38 -8.45 6.53 -17.52
N ILE A 39 -7.70 5.70 -16.78
CA ILE A 39 -8.25 4.59 -15.99
C ILE A 39 -8.19 4.86 -14.50
N THR A 40 -9.10 4.22 -13.75
CA THR A 40 -9.06 4.23 -12.29
C THR A 40 -7.96 3.29 -11.80
N PHE A 41 -7.02 3.82 -11.02
CA PHE A 41 -5.99 3.02 -10.36
C PHE A 41 -6.53 2.43 -9.05
N ARG A 42 -6.66 1.10 -9.01
CA ARG A 42 -7.04 0.33 -7.82
C ARG A 42 -5.89 -0.61 -7.38
N PRO A 43 -4.90 -0.11 -6.61
CA PRO A 43 -3.76 -0.92 -6.18
C PRO A 43 -4.17 -2.04 -5.21
N HIS A 44 -3.45 -3.14 -5.27
CA HIS A 44 -3.65 -4.25 -4.35
C HIS A 44 -2.75 -4.12 -3.10
N PHE A 45 -3.37 -4.06 -1.92
CA PHE A 45 -2.69 -3.83 -0.65
C PHE A 45 -2.10 -5.08 0.03
N LYS A 46 -2.23 -6.27 -0.60
CA LYS A 46 -1.69 -7.53 -0.04
C LYS A 46 -0.18 -7.53 0.18
N THR A 47 0.54 -6.71 -0.58
CA THR A 47 2.01 -6.67 -0.56
C THR A 47 2.56 -6.00 0.69
N HIS A 48 1.95 -4.90 1.14
CA HIS A 48 2.50 -4.12 2.26
C HIS A 48 1.69 -4.25 3.55
N GLN A 49 0.37 -4.52 3.47
CA GLN A 49 -0.54 -4.71 4.62
C GLN A 49 -0.33 -3.69 5.76
N SER A 50 -0.03 -2.44 5.39
CA SER A 50 0.37 -1.37 6.31
C SER A 50 -0.47 -0.13 6.05
N ARG A 51 -1.20 0.35 7.08
CA ARG A 51 -1.91 1.64 7.05
C ARG A 51 -0.98 2.81 6.72
N GLY A 52 0.27 2.78 7.22
CA GLY A 52 1.27 3.82 6.93
C GLY A 52 1.56 3.95 5.44
N VAL A 53 1.81 2.83 4.76
CA VAL A 53 1.98 2.80 3.30
C VAL A 53 0.66 3.12 2.58
N GLY A 54 -0.48 2.65 3.09
CA GLY A 54 -1.80 3.00 2.59
C GLY A 54 -2.01 4.52 2.53
N ARG A 55 -1.63 5.26 3.58
CA ARG A 55 -1.71 6.72 3.59
C ARG A 55 -0.88 7.39 2.50
N PHE A 56 0.26 6.81 2.08
CA PHE A 56 1.01 7.34 0.93
C PHE A 56 0.22 7.21 -0.38
N PHE A 57 -0.50 6.10 -0.58
CA PHE A 57 -1.41 5.96 -1.73
C PHE A 57 -2.56 6.98 -1.67
N ARG A 58 -3.17 7.18 -0.50
CA ARG A 58 -4.23 8.19 -0.31
C ARG A 58 -3.72 9.60 -0.62
N GLN A 59 -2.55 9.97 -0.11
CA GLN A 59 -1.89 11.26 -0.40
C GLN A 59 -1.58 11.44 -1.88
N ALA A 60 -1.27 10.36 -2.61
CA ALA A 60 -1.08 10.40 -4.06
C ALA A 60 -2.39 10.55 -4.86
N GLY A 61 -3.55 10.47 -4.19
CA GLY A 61 -4.87 10.62 -4.77
C GLY A 61 -5.56 9.30 -5.13
N VAL A 62 -5.08 8.16 -4.63
CA VAL A 62 -5.81 6.88 -4.75
C VAL A 62 -7.05 6.93 -3.89
N LYS A 63 -8.20 6.57 -4.47
CA LYS A 63 -9.52 6.58 -3.80
C LYS A 63 -10.08 5.18 -3.55
N ALA A 64 -9.51 4.16 -4.18
CA ALA A 64 -10.06 2.81 -4.20
C ALA A 64 -8.95 1.78 -4.12
N ILE A 65 -9.15 0.67 -3.39
CA ILE A 65 -8.12 -0.34 -3.14
C ILE A 65 -8.63 -1.76 -3.38
N THR A 66 -7.70 -2.70 -3.51
CA THR A 66 -7.97 -4.14 -3.56
C THR A 66 -7.27 -4.86 -2.41
N VAL A 67 -7.96 -5.78 -1.75
CA VAL A 67 -7.44 -6.61 -0.66
C VAL A 67 -7.71 -8.09 -0.95
N SER A 68 -7.10 -8.98 -0.17
CA SER A 68 -7.18 -10.44 -0.38
C SER A 68 -8.07 -11.16 0.64
N SER A 69 -8.70 -10.45 1.57
CA SER A 69 -9.50 -11.06 2.64
C SER A 69 -10.45 -10.05 3.30
N VAL A 70 -11.49 -10.52 3.98
CA VAL A 70 -12.43 -9.70 4.77
C VAL A 70 -11.72 -9.02 5.94
N SER A 71 -10.82 -9.73 6.62
CA SER A 71 -10.01 -9.20 7.71
C SER A 71 -9.15 -8.02 7.27
N MET A 72 -8.54 -8.11 6.09
CA MET A 72 -7.77 -7.02 5.51
C MET A 72 -8.68 -5.86 5.05
N ALA A 73 -9.87 -6.15 4.53
CA ALA A 73 -10.87 -5.13 4.22
C ALA A 73 -11.24 -4.34 5.47
N ARG A 74 -11.56 -5.02 6.57
CA ARG A 74 -11.85 -4.40 7.88
C ARG A 74 -10.67 -3.54 8.37
N TYR A 75 -9.46 -4.09 8.31
CA TYR A 75 -8.25 -3.38 8.73
C TYR A 75 -8.04 -2.05 7.98
N PHE A 76 -8.31 -1.99 6.68
CA PHE A 76 -8.21 -0.73 5.92
C PHE A 76 -9.46 0.14 6.01
N ALA A 77 -10.66 -0.43 6.17
CA ALA A 77 -11.88 0.32 6.40
C ALA A 77 -11.80 1.16 7.68
N GLU A 78 -11.25 0.60 8.76
CA GLU A 78 -10.97 1.33 10.01
C GLU A 78 -9.96 2.48 9.86
N ASP A 79 -9.14 2.49 8.79
CA ASP A 79 -8.23 3.60 8.44
C ASP A 79 -8.88 4.60 7.47
N GLY A 80 -10.19 4.47 7.21
CA GLY A 80 -10.98 5.38 6.36
C GLY A 80 -10.89 5.07 4.87
N TRP A 81 -10.73 3.80 4.48
CA TRP A 81 -10.91 3.38 3.09
C TRP A 81 -12.35 2.89 2.85
N ASP A 82 -13.08 3.56 1.97
CA ASP A 82 -14.50 3.26 1.76
C ASP A 82 -14.76 2.39 0.51
N ASP A 83 -13.92 2.53 -0.52
CA ASP A 83 -14.02 1.74 -1.75
C ASP A 83 -12.97 0.61 -1.77
N ILE A 84 -13.37 -0.56 -1.28
CA ILE A 84 -12.52 -1.74 -1.12
C ILE A 84 -13.07 -2.91 -1.92
N THR A 85 -12.28 -3.44 -2.85
CA THR A 85 -12.57 -4.71 -3.54
C THR A 85 -11.84 -5.85 -2.84
N ILE A 86 -12.56 -6.91 -2.47
CA ILE A 86 -11.94 -8.17 -2.04
C ILE A 86 -11.75 -9.05 -3.28
N ALA A 87 -10.51 -9.18 -3.77
CA ALA A 87 -10.18 -9.97 -4.97
C ALA A 87 -9.91 -11.43 -4.62
N PHE A 88 -10.86 -12.05 -3.92
CA PHE A 88 -10.82 -13.45 -3.53
C PHE A 88 -12.25 -14.00 -3.49
N PRO A 89 -12.48 -15.30 -3.78
CA PRO A 89 -13.79 -15.91 -3.60
C PRO A 89 -14.31 -15.74 -2.18
N ILE A 90 -15.63 -15.66 -2.03
CA ILE A 90 -16.27 -15.54 -0.71
C ILE A 90 -15.90 -16.74 0.17
N ASN A 91 -15.35 -16.46 1.35
CA ASN A 91 -15.07 -17.46 2.38
C ASN A 91 -15.99 -17.21 3.57
N LEU A 92 -17.02 -18.04 3.73
CA LEU A 92 -18.02 -17.89 4.81
C LEU A 92 -17.45 -18.14 6.23
N ARG A 93 -16.22 -18.65 6.34
CA ARG A 93 -15.55 -18.96 7.61
C ARG A 93 -14.53 -17.91 8.04
N GLU A 94 -14.30 -16.90 7.20
CA GLU A 94 -13.50 -15.73 7.57
C GLU A 94 -14.37 -14.71 8.32
#